data_AF-A0A939YUZ6-F1
#
_entry.id   AF-A0A939YUZ6-F1
#
_cell.length_a   1.000
_cell.length_b   1.000
_cell.length_c   1.000
_cell.angle_alpha   90.00
_cell.angle_beta   90.00
_cell.angle_gamma   90.00
#
_symmetry.space_group_name_H-M   'P 1'
#
loop_
_entity.id
_entity.type
_entity.pdbx_description
1 polymer ?
#
loop_
_entity_poly.entity_id
_entity_poly.type
_entity_poly.pdbx_seq_one_letter_code
_entity_poly.pdbx_strand_id
1 'polypeptide(L)'
;TDGMESRISGIVYGIPAVKGVDFGAGFSAAYMMGSECNDPFEIRGGRVVTRTNNCGGILGGITTGGPIVFRAAFKPTPSIAKEQDTVNLRTMQNVKISVPGRHDPCIVLRAVPVVEAAAALAILDAMTEPAQAKDTDLAACRAKIDGIDAQLLRLFEERMETAAAIAEIKKIQGLPVFDAAREQEILQEVCGRLPEDLKDYGKKLFAVLLDVSKDYQKRRMEEDGTC
;
A
#
# COMPACT_ATOMS: atom_id res chain seq x y z
N THR A 1 3.04 5.28 10.46
CA THR A 1 4.16 5.39 9.51
C THR A 1 4.73 4.01 9.35
N ASP A 2 4.89 3.54 8.11
CA ASP A 2 5.42 2.21 7.86
C ASP A 2 6.92 2.15 8.20
N GLY A 3 7.34 1.08 8.89
CA GLY A 3 8.74 0.83 9.20
C GLY A 3 9.58 0.60 7.95
N MET A 4 10.90 0.78 8.07
CA MET A 4 11.82 0.64 6.94
C MET A 4 11.76 -0.77 6.29
N GLU A 5 11.54 -1.83 7.07
CA GLU A 5 11.35 -3.19 6.53
C GLU A 5 10.12 -3.26 5.62
N SER A 6 8.99 -2.67 6.04
CA SER A 6 7.74 -2.67 5.27
C SER A 6 7.89 -1.91 3.95
N ARG A 7 8.58 -0.77 3.97
CA ARG A 7 8.84 0.05 2.77
C ARG A 7 9.69 -0.70 1.75
N ILE A 8 10.83 -1.24 2.19
CA ILE A 8 11.72 -2.03 1.32
C ILE A 8 10.95 -3.24 0.79
N SER A 9 10.24 -3.95 1.67
CA SER A 9 9.48 -5.15 1.29
C SER A 9 8.43 -4.84 0.23
N GLY A 10 7.66 -3.76 0.38
CA GLY A 10 6.62 -3.38 -0.57
C GLY A 10 7.16 -3.17 -1.98
N ILE A 11 8.23 -2.39 -2.12
CA ILE A 11 8.84 -2.12 -3.43
C ILE A 11 9.51 -3.37 -4.00
N VAL A 12 10.25 -4.11 -3.17
CA VAL A 12 10.95 -5.34 -3.60
C VAL A 12 9.97 -6.44 -4.02
N TYR A 13 8.85 -6.61 -3.33
CA TYR A 13 7.79 -7.55 -3.74
C TYR A 13 7.12 -7.15 -5.06
N GLY A 14 7.19 -5.87 -5.45
CA GLY A 14 6.76 -5.39 -6.77
C GLY A 14 7.63 -5.90 -7.92
N ILE A 15 8.85 -6.39 -7.64
CA ILE A 15 9.73 -6.96 -8.66
C ILE A 15 9.15 -8.31 -9.14
N PRO A 16 8.96 -8.49 -10.46
CA PRO A 16 8.44 -9.75 -10.98
C PRO A 16 9.27 -10.96 -10.51
N ALA A 17 8.55 -12.03 -10.16
CA ALA A 17 9.09 -13.30 -9.65
C ALA A 17 9.60 -13.29 -8.20
N VAL A 18 9.62 -12.16 -7.48
CA VAL A 18 9.86 -12.19 -6.02
C VAL A 18 8.75 -12.97 -5.30
N LYS A 19 9.15 -13.78 -4.31
CA LYS A 19 8.28 -14.62 -3.47
C LYS A 19 8.63 -14.60 -1.98
N GLY A 20 9.68 -13.90 -1.59
CA GLY A 20 10.11 -13.78 -0.21
C GLY A 20 11.04 -12.60 -0.05
N VAL A 21 10.96 -11.93 1.10
CA VAL A 21 11.93 -10.90 1.53
C VAL A 21 12.21 -11.13 3.00
N ASP A 22 13.48 -11.14 3.40
CA ASP A 22 13.90 -11.26 4.79
C ASP A 22 15.04 -10.29 5.13
N PHE A 23 15.19 -9.92 6.40
CA PHE A 23 16.15 -8.91 6.87
C PHE A 23 17.13 -9.51 7.89
N GLY A 24 18.41 -9.17 7.79
CA GLY A 24 19.46 -9.60 8.73
C GLY A 24 19.62 -11.11 8.82
N ALA A 25 19.38 -11.68 10.00
CA ALA A 25 19.31 -13.13 10.24
C ALA A 25 18.12 -13.78 9.51
N GLY A 26 17.15 -12.97 9.04
CA GLY A 26 16.07 -13.38 8.17
C GLY A 26 15.16 -14.42 8.81
N PHE A 27 14.70 -15.38 8.02
CA PHE A 27 13.89 -16.49 8.54
C PHE A 27 14.61 -17.34 9.59
N SER A 28 15.95 -17.35 9.63
CA SER A 28 16.70 -18.08 10.65
C SER A 28 16.48 -17.51 12.05
N ALA A 29 16.14 -16.22 12.19
CA ALA A 29 15.84 -15.59 13.47
C ALA A 29 14.70 -16.29 14.23
N ALA A 30 13.73 -16.88 13.52
CA ALA A 30 12.61 -17.61 14.11
C ALA A 30 13.05 -18.89 14.84
N TYR A 31 14.27 -19.38 14.59
CA TYR A 31 14.85 -20.57 15.20
C TYR A 31 15.91 -20.23 16.26
N MET A 32 16.15 -18.96 16.56
CA MET A 32 17.16 -18.50 17.51
C MET A 32 16.54 -18.22 18.88
N MET A 33 17.34 -18.37 19.94
CA MET A 33 16.95 -17.81 21.24
C MET A 33 17.05 -16.28 21.20
N GLY A 34 16.23 -15.58 21.98
CA GLY A 34 16.28 -14.12 22.05
C GLY A 34 17.68 -13.59 22.42
N SER A 35 18.41 -14.29 23.30
CA SER A 35 19.79 -13.95 23.66
C SER A 35 20.78 -14.06 22.51
N GLU A 36 20.50 -14.89 21.50
CA GLU A 36 21.33 -15.09 20.33
C GLU A 36 20.93 -14.16 19.18
N CYS A 37 19.63 -13.85 19.07
CA CYS A 37 19.08 -13.00 18.01
C CYS A 37 19.33 -11.50 18.27
N ASN A 38 19.37 -11.09 19.54
CA ASN A 38 19.61 -9.68 19.88
C ASN A 38 20.96 -9.21 19.35
N ASP A 39 21.02 -7.93 18.98
CA ASP A 39 22.25 -7.25 18.61
C ASP A 39 22.73 -6.37 19.78
N PRO A 40 23.74 -6.79 20.56
CA PRO A 40 24.21 -5.99 21.69
C PRO A 40 24.81 -4.67 21.22
N PHE A 41 24.47 -3.57 21.90
CA PHE A 41 25.08 -2.27 21.63
C PHE A 41 26.44 -2.13 22.32
N GLU A 42 27.40 -1.49 21.65
CA GLU A 42 28.70 -1.12 22.18
C GLU A 42 29.13 0.27 21.70
N ILE A 43 30.10 0.88 22.40
CA ILE A 43 30.71 2.13 21.96
C ILE A 43 31.99 1.80 21.19
N ARG A 44 32.03 2.15 19.90
CA ARG A 44 33.23 2.01 19.06
C ARG A 44 33.56 3.35 18.41
N GLY A 45 34.77 3.86 18.66
CA GLY A 45 35.19 5.16 18.12
C GLY A 45 34.29 6.34 18.54
N GLY A 46 33.74 6.30 19.76
CA GLY A 46 32.83 7.33 20.28
C GLY A 46 31.40 7.29 19.75
N ARG A 47 31.03 6.27 18.97
CA ARG A 47 29.66 6.08 18.45
C ARG A 47 29.03 4.82 19.04
N VAL A 48 27.72 4.87 19.29
CA VAL A 48 26.92 3.70 19.64
C VAL A 48 26.71 2.88 18.36
N VAL A 49 27.12 1.62 18.39
CA VAL A 49 26.97 0.67 17.28
C VAL A 49 26.47 -0.67 17.81
N THR A 50 25.88 -1.50 16.95
CA THR A 50 25.61 -2.89 17.28
C THR A 50 26.86 -3.75 17.07
N ARG A 51 27.09 -4.72 17.95
CA ARG A 51 28.21 -5.68 17.84
C ARG A 51 27.99 -6.70 16.72
N THR A 52 26.74 -7.09 16.53
CA THR A 52 26.25 -7.97 15.46
C THR A 52 25.19 -7.24 14.63
N ASN A 53 24.70 -7.85 13.55
CA ASN A 53 23.68 -7.26 12.68
C ASN A 53 22.58 -8.26 12.30
N ASN A 54 22.10 -9.03 13.30
CA ASN A 54 20.99 -9.97 13.16
C ASN A 54 19.69 -9.26 12.77
N CYS A 55 19.49 -8.02 13.20
CA CYS A 55 18.37 -7.16 12.79
C CYS A 55 18.49 -6.63 11.35
N GLY A 56 19.66 -6.77 10.72
CA GLY A 56 19.87 -6.34 9.33
C GLY A 56 19.81 -4.83 9.17
N GLY A 57 20.29 -4.08 10.15
CA GLY A 57 20.38 -2.61 10.12
C GLY A 57 19.09 -1.91 10.49
N ILE A 58 18.00 -2.64 10.77
CA ILE A 58 16.68 -2.08 11.09
C ILE A 58 16.16 -2.73 12.37
N LEU A 59 15.80 -1.91 13.35
CA LEU A 59 15.26 -2.36 14.63
C LEU A 59 13.96 -1.60 14.93
N GLY A 60 12.85 -2.33 15.07
CA GLY A 60 11.55 -1.74 15.35
C GLY A 60 11.08 -0.76 14.27
N GLY A 61 11.39 -1.02 12.99
CA GLY A 61 11.02 -0.10 11.90
C GLY A 61 12.03 1.02 11.62
N ILE A 62 13.07 1.17 12.45
CA ILE A 62 14.00 2.32 12.40
C ILE A 62 15.40 1.84 12.06
N THR A 63 16.08 2.56 11.16
CA THR A 63 17.48 2.28 10.82
C THR A 63 18.40 2.49 12.02
N THR A 64 19.25 1.53 12.33
CA THR A 64 20.17 1.55 13.47
C THR A 64 21.46 2.35 13.21
N GLY A 65 21.67 2.80 11.97
CA GLY A 65 22.93 3.38 11.49
C GLY A 65 23.96 2.32 11.05
N GLY A 66 23.67 1.03 11.27
CA GLY A 66 24.41 -0.09 10.68
C GLY A 66 23.98 -0.38 9.24
N PRO A 67 24.68 -1.30 8.54
CA PRO A 67 24.32 -1.70 7.17
C PRO A 67 22.92 -2.32 7.13
N ILE A 68 22.07 -1.82 6.22
CA ILE A 68 20.80 -2.47 5.91
C ILE A 68 21.10 -3.74 5.11
N VAL A 69 20.71 -4.90 5.63
CA VAL A 69 20.95 -6.21 5.02
C VAL A 69 19.63 -6.92 4.85
N PHE A 70 19.28 -7.26 3.61
CA PHE A 70 18.09 -8.03 3.31
C PHE A 70 18.34 -9.00 2.15
N ARG A 71 17.49 -10.00 2.01
CA ARG A 71 17.49 -10.96 0.89
C ARG A 71 16.15 -10.97 0.21
N ALA A 72 16.15 -11.20 -1.10
CA ALA A 72 14.95 -11.40 -1.90
C ALA A 72 14.99 -12.79 -2.56
N ALA A 73 13.93 -13.56 -2.37
CA ALA A 73 13.78 -14.89 -2.95
C ALA A 73 13.00 -14.80 -4.27
N PHE A 74 13.56 -15.35 -5.35
CA PHE A 74 12.96 -15.36 -6.68
C PHE A 74 12.49 -16.76 -7.05
N LYS A 75 11.27 -16.88 -7.58
CA LYS A 75 10.82 -18.14 -8.20
C LYS A 75 11.60 -18.40 -9.50
N PRO A 76 11.79 -19.67 -9.89
CA PRO A 76 12.36 -20.01 -11.19
C PRO A 76 11.55 -19.46 -12.36
N THR A 77 12.23 -19.26 -13.50
CA THR A 77 11.58 -18.88 -14.76
C THR A 77 10.54 -19.94 -15.15
N PRO A 78 9.25 -19.58 -15.34
CA PRO A 78 8.21 -20.56 -15.61
C PRO A 78 8.25 -21.10 -17.05
N SER A 79 8.63 -20.23 -18.01
CA SER A 79 8.69 -20.55 -19.43
C SER A 79 10.02 -21.22 -19.77
N ILE A 80 10.01 -22.55 -19.76
CA ILE A 80 11.15 -23.40 -20.10
C ILE A 80 10.76 -24.32 -21.26
N ALA A 81 11.76 -24.87 -21.96
CA ALA A 81 11.54 -25.76 -23.11
C ALA A 81 10.90 -27.11 -22.74
N LYS A 82 10.85 -27.45 -21.44
CA LYS A 82 10.18 -28.66 -20.96
C LYS A 82 8.67 -28.51 -21.16
N GLU A 83 8.05 -29.55 -21.70
CA GLU A 83 6.60 -29.62 -21.87
C GLU A 83 5.86 -29.52 -20.52
N GLN A 84 4.80 -28.73 -20.49
CA GLN A 84 4.00 -28.42 -19.30
C GLN A 84 2.51 -28.60 -19.59
N ASP A 85 1.77 -28.99 -18.56
CA ASP A 85 0.31 -29.05 -18.61
C ASP A 85 -0.31 -27.65 -18.54
N THR A 86 -1.29 -27.41 -19.39
CA THR A 86 -2.07 -26.16 -19.41
C THR A 86 -3.46 -26.40 -19.99
N VAL A 87 -4.21 -25.32 -20.20
CA VAL A 87 -5.53 -25.35 -20.83
C VAL A 87 -5.57 -24.43 -22.04
N ASN A 88 -6.27 -24.86 -23.08
CA ASN A 88 -6.62 -24.00 -24.20
C ASN A 88 -7.95 -23.30 -23.89
N LEU A 89 -7.90 -21.99 -23.66
CA LEU A 89 -9.08 -21.20 -23.30
C LEU A 89 -10.14 -21.08 -24.42
N ARG A 90 -9.80 -21.38 -25.68
CA ARG A 90 -10.76 -21.36 -26.79
C ARG A 90 -11.52 -22.68 -26.90
N THR A 91 -10.82 -23.80 -26.76
CA THR A 91 -11.43 -25.14 -26.87
C THR A 91 -11.90 -25.69 -25.53
N MET A 92 -11.52 -25.05 -24.42
CA MET A 92 -11.78 -25.48 -23.05
C MET A 92 -11.27 -26.89 -22.75
N GLN A 93 -10.09 -27.23 -23.29
CA GLN A 93 -9.48 -28.56 -23.14
C GLN A 93 -8.09 -28.48 -22.51
N ASN A 94 -7.73 -29.53 -21.77
CA ASN A 94 -6.36 -29.76 -21.29
C ASN A 94 -5.45 -30.00 -22.47
N VAL A 95 -4.36 -29.25 -22.55
CA VAL A 95 -3.35 -29.36 -23.61
C VAL A 95 -1.96 -29.25 -23.00
N LYS A 96 -0.97 -29.67 -23.78
CA LYS A 96 0.44 -29.50 -23.46
C LYS A 96 0.99 -28.26 -24.15
N ILE A 97 1.87 -27.53 -23.47
CA ILE A 97 2.59 -26.38 -24.02
C ILE A 97 4.09 -26.55 -23.80
N SER A 98 4.89 -26.17 -24.78
CA SER A 98 6.32 -25.97 -24.64
C SER A 98 6.65 -24.56 -25.12
N VAL A 99 7.37 -23.80 -24.29
CA VAL A 99 7.74 -22.42 -24.61
C VAL A 99 9.24 -22.37 -24.88
N PRO A 100 9.69 -22.13 -26.12
CA PRO A 100 11.12 -22.07 -26.44
C PRO A 100 11.80 -20.78 -25.92
N GLY A 101 11.02 -19.81 -25.42
CA GLY A 101 11.32 -18.38 -25.51
C GLY A 101 12.08 -17.69 -24.37
N ARG A 102 12.64 -18.40 -23.38
CA ARG A 102 13.60 -17.75 -22.46
C ARG A 102 14.92 -18.52 -22.45
N HIS A 103 15.94 -17.87 -22.99
CA HIS A 103 17.32 -18.37 -22.96
C HIS A 103 17.90 -18.39 -21.54
N ASP A 104 17.33 -17.61 -20.61
CA ASP A 104 17.84 -17.50 -19.25
C ASP A 104 17.06 -18.40 -18.27
N PRO A 105 17.57 -19.59 -17.94
CA PRO A 105 16.95 -20.45 -16.92
C PRO A 105 17.02 -19.81 -15.53
N CYS A 106 17.95 -18.88 -15.30
CA CYS A 106 18.12 -18.14 -14.07
C CYS A 106 18.01 -16.62 -14.31
N ILE A 107 17.03 -15.99 -13.68
CA ILE A 107 16.83 -14.53 -13.76
C ILE A 107 17.57 -13.74 -12.68
N VAL A 108 18.09 -14.44 -11.65
CA VAL A 108 18.63 -13.81 -10.43
C VAL A 108 19.78 -12.85 -10.74
N LEU A 109 20.66 -13.19 -11.68
CA LEU A 109 21.79 -12.34 -12.07
C LEU A 109 21.34 -10.96 -12.58
N ARG A 110 20.19 -10.89 -13.27
CA ARG A 110 19.62 -9.63 -13.75
C ARG A 110 18.72 -8.95 -12.72
N ALA A 111 18.28 -9.70 -11.71
CA ALA A 111 17.43 -9.16 -10.66
C ALA A 111 18.22 -8.30 -9.67
N VAL A 112 19.52 -8.56 -9.47
CA VAL A 112 20.39 -7.80 -8.56
C VAL A 112 20.27 -6.28 -8.74
N PRO A 113 20.54 -5.69 -9.93
CA PRO A 113 20.43 -4.24 -10.10
C PRO A 113 19.00 -3.71 -9.88
N VAL A 114 17.97 -4.54 -10.12
CA VAL A 114 16.57 -4.16 -9.89
C VAL A 114 16.27 -4.12 -8.38
N VAL A 115 16.79 -5.08 -7.61
CA VAL A 115 16.66 -5.12 -6.16
C VAL A 115 17.41 -3.96 -5.51
N GLU A 116 18.60 -3.63 -5.99
CA GLU A 116 19.38 -2.47 -5.54
C GLU A 116 18.63 -1.16 -5.82
N ALA A 117 18.08 -0.99 -7.03
CA ALA A 117 17.28 0.18 -7.39
C ALA A 117 16.02 0.28 -6.51
N ALA A 118 15.32 -0.83 -6.28
CA ALA A 118 14.14 -0.88 -5.41
C ALA A 118 14.47 -0.47 -3.96
N ALA A 119 15.59 -0.95 -3.43
CA ALA A 119 16.05 -0.56 -2.09
C ALA A 119 16.41 0.93 -2.04
N ALA A 120 17.09 1.46 -3.05
CA ALA A 120 17.44 2.87 -3.13
C ALA A 120 16.20 3.77 -3.19
N LEU A 121 15.18 3.39 -3.96
CA LEU A 121 13.90 4.09 -4.00
C LEU A 121 13.19 4.08 -2.64
N ALA A 122 13.14 2.93 -1.97
CA ALA A 122 12.53 2.83 -0.64
C ALA A 122 13.22 3.76 0.39
N ILE A 123 14.55 3.84 0.34
CA ILE A 123 15.34 4.71 1.21
C ILE A 123 15.11 6.18 0.84
N LEU A 124 15.10 6.52 -0.45
CA LEU A 124 14.85 7.89 -0.91
C LEU A 124 13.46 8.38 -0.46
N ASP A 125 12.43 7.55 -0.64
CA ASP A 125 11.08 7.86 -0.18
C ASP A 125 11.08 8.12 1.33
N ALA A 126 11.73 7.25 2.13
CA ALA A 126 11.85 7.44 3.57
C ALA A 126 12.62 8.71 3.98
N MET A 127 13.62 9.14 3.19
CA MET A 127 14.38 10.36 3.44
C MET A 127 13.63 11.64 3.03
N THR A 128 12.79 11.56 2.00
CA THR A 128 12.02 12.69 1.47
C THR A 128 10.68 12.85 2.17
N GLU A 129 10.24 11.85 2.94
CA GLU A 129 9.12 12.02 3.85
C GLU A 129 9.42 13.17 4.81
N PRO A 130 8.51 14.16 4.92
CA PRO A 130 8.69 15.23 5.88
C PRO A 130 8.76 14.58 7.26
N ALA A 131 9.94 14.66 7.88
CA ALA A 131 10.11 14.27 9.26
C ALA A 131 8.96 14.89 10.06
N GLN A 132 8.39 14.13 10.99
CA GLN A 132 7.41 14.64 11.96
C GLN A 132 8.11 15.57 12.95
N ALA A 133 8.74 16.64 12.43
CA ALA A 133 8.91 17.86 13.16
C ALA A 133 7.51 18.39 13.45
N LYS A 134 7.29 18.89 14.67
CA LYS A 134 6.23 19.88 14.87
C LYS A 134 6.53 21.01 13.90
N ASP A 135 5.78 21.11 12.81
CA ASP A 135 5.91 22.22 11.88
C ASP A 135 5.60 23.49 12.65
N THR A 136 6.66 24.22 13.00
CA THR A 136 6.56 25.60 13.50
C THR A 136 6.47 26.59 12.34
N ASP A 137 6.57 26.11 11.10
CA ASP A 137 6.48 26.90 9.88
C ASP A 137 5.07 26.78 9.25
N LEU A 138 4.41 27.92 9.11
CA LEU A 138 3.07 28.00 8.50
C LEU A 138 3.08 27.59 7.03
N ALA A 139 4.17 27.86 6.29
CA ALA A 139 4.26 27.50 4.88
C ALA A 139 4.29 25.97 4.71
N ALA A 140 5.06 25.27 5.54
CA ALA A 140 5.10 23.81 5.57
C ALA A 140 3.73 23.19 5.92
N CYS A 141 3.03 23.71 6.94
CA CYS A 141 1.68 23.27 7.28
C CYS A 141 0.68 23.42 6.12
N ARG A 142 0.75 24.54 5.39
CA ARG A 142 -0.12 24.79 4.22
C ARG A 142 0.19 23.83 3.09
N ALA A 143 1.46 23.60 2.77
CA ALA A 143 1.84 22.61 1.75
C ALA A 143 1.36 21.19 2.11
N LYS A 144 1.36 20.83 3.40
CA LYS A 144 0.77 19.58 3.87
C LYS A 144 -0.74 19.52 3.64
N ILE A 145 -1.47 20.61 3.94
CA ILE A 145 -2.90 20.73 3.64
C ILE A 145 -3.14 20.58 2.15
N ASP A 146 -2.38 21.27 1.29
CA ASP A 146 -2.54 21.18 -0.17
C ASP A 146 -2.38 19.73 -0.66
N GLY A 147 -1.43 18.98 -0.10
CA GLY A 147 -1.25 17.56 -0.39
C GLY A 147 -2.39 16.66 0.11
N ILE A 148 -2.99 16.99 1.25
CA ILE A 148 -4.19 16.31 1.77
C ILE A 148 -5.41 16.63 0.89
N ASP A 149 -5.58 17.89 0.50
CA ASP A 149 -6.69 18.35 -0.32
C ASP A 149 -6.66 17.71 -1.71
N ALA A 150 -5.48 17.53 -2.30
CA ALA A 150 -5.32 16.77 -3.54
C ALA A 150 -5.82 15.31 -3.40
N GLN A 151 -5.56 14.66 -2.26
CA GLN A 151 -6.07 13.31 -1.98
C GLN A 151 -7.59 13.33 -1.73
N LEU A 152 -8.10 14.33 -1.01
CA LEU A 152 -9.53 14.47 -0.77
C LEU A 152 -10.30 14.69 -2.08
N LEU A 153 -9.79 15.50 -3.00
CA LEU A 153 -10.41 15.72 -4.32
C LEU A 153 -10.51 14.43 -5.13
N ARG A 154 -9.43 13.64 -5.15
CA ARG A 154 -9.43 12.34 -5.82
C ARG A 154 -10.45 11.37 -5.21
N LEU A 155 -10.49 11.26 -3.89
CA LEU A 155 -11.45 10.39 -3.19
C LEU A 155 -12.89 10.89 -3.35
N PHE A 156 -13.07 12.21 -3.42
CA PHE A 156 -14.37 12.81 -3.69
C PHE A 156 -14.87 12.45 -5.08
N GLU A 157 -14.04 12.56 -6.12
CA GLU A 157 -14.39 12.15 -7.50
C GLU A 157 -14.85 10.68 -7.56
N GLU A 158 -14.04 9.75 -7.03
CA GLU A 158 -14.37 8.32 -6.98
C GLU A 158 -15.69 8.04 -6.24
N ARG A 159 -15.93 8.79 -5.15
CA ARG A 159 -17.18 8.70 -4.41
C ARG A 159 -18.38 9.20 -5.22
N MET A 160 -18.23 10.27 -6.01
CA MET A 160 -19.30 10.81 -6.85
C MET A 160 -19.63 9.88 -8.02
N GLU A 161 -18.64 9.22 -8.61
CA GLU A 161 -18.86 8.15 -9.60
C GLU A 161 -19.66 6.99 -9.00
N THR A 162 -19.30 6.57 -7.79
CA THR A 162 -20.05 5.53 -7.06
C THR A 162 -21.47 5.98 -6.75
N ALA A 163 -21.67 7.24 -6.36
CA ALA A 163 -22.99 7.80 -6.13
C ALA A 163 -23.86 7.77 -7.40
N ALA A 164 -23.26 8.03 -8.57
CA ALA A 164 -23.97 7.88 -9.84
C ALA A 164 -24.36 6.43 -10.15
N ALA A 165 -23.46 5.47 -9.94
CA ALA A 165 -23.80 4.06 -10.11
C ALA A 165 -24.97 3.62 -9.20
N ILE A 166 -25.00 4.14 -7.95
CA ILE A 166 -26.13 3.93 -7.04
C ILE A 166 -27.42 4.53 -7.58
N ALA A 167 -27.36 5.70 -8.23
CA ALA A 167 -28.54 6.33 -8.82
C ALA A 167 -29.18 5.44 -9.88
N GLU A 168 -28.38 4.86 -10.78
CA GLU A 168 -28.89 3.95 -11.82
C GLU A 168 -29.58 2.72 -11.24
N ILE A 169 -28.98 2.11 -10.21
CA ILE A 169 -29.56 0.95 -9.52
C ILE A 169 -30.90 1.32 -8.87
N LYS A 170 -30.94 2.45 -8.16
CA LYS A 170 -32.16 2.92 -7.50
C LYS A 170 -33.26 3.24 -8.51
N LYS A 171 -32.92 3.81 -9.67
CA LYS A 171 -33.86 4.08 -10.76
C LYS A 171 -34.47 2.79 -11.30
N ILE A 172 -33.64 1.78 -11.58
CA ILE A 172 -34.11 0.46 -12.05
C ILE A 172 -35.02 -0.22 -11.02
N GLN A 173 -34.71 -0.06 -9.73
CA GLN A 173 -35.44 -0.71 -8.63
C GLN A 173 -36.62 0.12 -8.09
N GLY A 174 -36.82 1.35 -8.58
CA GLY A 174 -37.86 2.26 -8.08
C GLY A 174 -37.65 2.73 -6.64
N LEU A 175 -36.40 2.80 -6.17
CA LEU A 175 -36.04 3.20 -4.81
C LEU A 175 -35.78 4.71 -4.69
N PRO A 176 -36.10 5.34 -3.54
CA PRO A 176 -35.84 6.76 -3.34
C PRO A 176 -34.34 7.06 -3.20
N VAL A 177 -33.94 8.25 -3.66
CA VAL A 177 -32.56 8.78 -3.49
C VAL A 177 -32.22 8.96 -2.01
N PHE A 178 -33.14 9.51 -1.22
CA PHE A 178 -32.96 9.74 0.21
C PHE A 178 -33.34 8.51 1.03
N ASP A 179 -32.45 8.10 1.93
CA ASP A 179 -32.67 7.05 2.92
C ASP A 179 -32.17 7.56 4.29
N ALA A 180 -33.10 7.92 5.16
CA ALA A 180 -32.79 8.50 6.46
C ALA A 180 -32.06 7.52 7.39
N ALA A 181 -32.41 6.22 7.33
CA ALA A 181 -31.80 5.21 8.19
C ALA A 181 -30.34 5.01 7.79
N ARG A 182 -30.07 4.92 6.48
CA ARG A 182 -28.71 4.78 5.95
C ARG A 182 -27.83 5.99 6.24
N GLU A 183 -28.37 7.20 6.14
CA GLU A 183 -27.61 8.41 6.48
C GLU A 183 -27.25 8.48 7.97
N GLN A 184 -28.19 8.13 8.85
CA GLN A 184 -27.91 8.08 10.29
C GLN A 184 -26.84 7.03 10.63
N GLU A 185 -26.89 5.86 9.99
CA GLU A 185 -25.88 4.82 10.15
C GLU A 185 -24.49 5.32 9.75
N ILE A 186 -24.36 5.95 8.58
CA ILE A 186 -23.08 6.51 8.10
C ILE A 186 -22.54 7.56 9.08
N LEU A 187 -23.40 8.48 9.55
CA LEU A 187 -22.95 9.51 10.49
C LEU A 187 -22.52 8.94 11.84
N GLN A 188 -23.18 7.88 12.32
CA GLN A 188 -22.75 7.17 13.53
C GLN A 188 -21.40 6.47 13.33
N GLU A 189 -21.21 5.81 12.19
CA GLU A 189 -19.97 5.14 11.84
C GLU A 189 -18.79 6.11 11.76
N VAL A 190 -18.98 7.27 11.11
CA VAL A 190 -17.97 8.34 11.04
C VAL A 190 -17.59 8.81 12.44
N CYS A 191 -18.59 9.07 13.30
CA CYS A 191 -18.34 9.46 14.69
C CYS A 191 -17.63 8.37 15.49
N GLY A 192 -17.84 7.08 15.19
CA GLY A 192 -17.17 5.96 15.85
C GLY A 192 -15.69 5.82 15.49
N ARG A 193 -15.28 6.32 14.31
CA ARG A 193 -13.90 6.21 13.79
C ARG A 193 -13.02 7.40 14.13
N LEU A 194 -13.59 8.51 14.59
CA LEU A 194 -12.87 9.75 14.87
C LEU A 194 -12.59 9.95 16.38
N PRO A 195 -11.46 10.58 16.73
CA PRO A 195 -11.22 11.11 18.08
C PRO A 195 -12.36 12.05 18.53
N GLU A 196 -12.63 12.09 19.84
CA GLU A 196 -13.75 12.86 20.42
C GLU A 196 -13.78 14.33 20.01
N ASP A 197 -12.62 14.98 19.97
CA ASP A 197 -12.46 16.39 19.60
C ASP A 197 -12.78 16.69 18.12
N LEU A 198 -12.82 15.66 17.27
CA LEU A 198 -13.07 15.80 15.84
C LEU A 198 -14.47 15.32 15.39
N LYS A 199 -15.24 14.68 16.27
CA LYS A 199 -16.52 14.05 15.89
C LYS A 199 -17.53 15.05 15.30
N ASP A 200 -17.69 16.21 15.93
CA ASP A 200 -18.63 17.23 15.46
C ASP A 200 -18.25 17.77 14.07
N TYR A 201 -16.95 17.91 13.80
CA TYR A 201 -16.44 18.35 12.51
C TYR A 201 -16.62 17.27 11.44
N GLY A 202 -16.32 16.01 11.77
CA GLY A 202 -16.56 14.87 10.88
C GLY A 202 -18.03 14.74 10.51
N LYS A 203 -18.93 14.88 11.49
CA LYS A 203 -20.37 14.84 11.26
C LYS A 203 -20.84 15.95 10.32
N LYS A 204 -20.33 17.18 10.49
CA LYS A 204 -20.65 18.30 9.60
C LYS A 204 -20.17 18.06 8.18
N LEU A 205 -18.93 17.62 8.01
CA LEU A 205 -18.35 17.33 6.70
C LEU A 205 -19.16 16.26 5.96
N PHE A 206 -19.46 15.15 6.63
CA PHE A 206 -20.19 14.05 6.02
C PHE A 206 -21.66 14.38 5.74
N ALA A 207 -22.31 15.23 6.55
CA ALA A 207 -23.65 15.72 6.24
C ALA A 207 -23.67 16.49 4.91
N VAL A 208 -22.74 17.44 4.73
CA VAL A 208 -22.59 18.18 3.46
C VAL A 208 -22.29 17.24 2.30
N LEU A 209 -21.39 16.28 2.50
CA LEU A 209 -21.01 15.31 1.49
C LEU A 209 -22.18 14.41 1.05
N LEU A 210 -23.05 14.02 1.98
CA LEU A 210 -24.28 13.26 1.70
C LEU A 210 -25.28 14.11 0.92
N ASP A 211 -25.46 15.38 1.31
CA ASP A 211 -26.35 16.31 0.60
C ASP A 211 -25.90 16.55 -0.84
N VAL A 212 -24.61 16.84 -1.06
CA VAL A 212 -24.02 16.98 -2.41
C VAL A 212 -24.24 15.72 -3.25
N SER A 213 -24.13 14.54 -2.65
CA SER A 213 -24.39 13.28 -3.37
C SER A 213 -25.84 13.06 -3.73
N LYS A 214 -26.76 13.38 -2.83
CA LYS A 214 -28.19 13.30 -3.15
C LYS A 214 -28.55 14.23 -4.29
N ASP A 215 -28.04 15.45 -4.27
CA ASP A 215 -28.29 16.43 -5.32
C ASP A 215 -27.72 15.96 -6.67
N TYR A 216 -26.53 15.36 -6.67
CA TYR A 216 -25.95 14.78 -7.88
C TYR A 216 -26.74 13.56 -8.39
N GLN A 217 -27.18 12.67 -7.50
CA GLN A 217 -28.03 11.51 -7.87
C GLN A 217 -29.36 11.95 -8.48
N LYS A 218 -30.01 12.97 -7.90
CA LYS A 218 -31.27 13.52 -8.44
C LYS A 218 -31.08 14.04 -9.87
N ARG A 219 -30.05 14.86 -10.11
CA ARG A 219 -29.74 15.39 -11.44
C ARG A 219 -29.53 14.28 -12.48
N ARG A 220 -28.74 13.26 -12.13
CA ARG A 220 -28.50 12.08 -12.99
C ARG A 220 -29.79 11.32 -13.32
N MET A 221 -30.68 11.13 -12.35
CA MET A 221 -31.96 10.47 -12.59
C MET A 221 -32.88 11.27 -13.51
N GLU A 222 -32.81 12.62 -13.47
CA GLU A 222 -33.62 13.54 -14.28
C GLU A 222 -33.10 13.68 -15.73
N GLU A 223 -31.78 13.70 -15.95
CA GLU A 223 -31.16 13.89 -17.28
C GLU A 223 -31.49 12.77 -18.29
N ASP A 224 -31.68 11.54 -17.81
CA ASP A 224 -32.07 10.38 -18.62
C ASP A 224 -33.59 10.28 -18.90
N GLY A 225 -34.38 11.27 -18.48
CA GLY A 225 -35.83 11.35 -18.76
C GLY A 225 -36.18 11.98 -20.12
N THR A 226 -35.17 12.41 -20.88
CA THR A 226 -35.31 13.02 -22.22
C THR A 226 -34.84 12.07 -23.32
N CYS A 227 -35.68 11.10 -23.68
CA CYS A 227 -35.66 10.41 -24.97
C CYS A 227 -37.11 10.16 -25.44
#